data_AF-L8M8F4-F1
#
_entry.id   AF-L8M8F4-F1
#
_cell.length_a   1.000
_cell.length_b   1.000
_cell.length_c   1.000
_cell.angle_alpha   90.00
_cell.angle_beta   90.00
_cell.angle_gamma   90.00
#
_symmetry.space_group_name_H-M   'P 1'
#
loop_
_entity.id
_entity.type
_entity.pdbx_description
1 polymer ?
#
loop_
_entity_poly.entity_id
_entity_poly.type
_entity_poly.pdbx_seq_one_letter_code
_entity_poly.pdbx_strand_id
1 'polypeptide(L)'
;AGNIDNVAQEAYNACIKKYSYLNDAGQANSTQTFKDKCLRDVKHYLRLINYSLVVGGTGPLDEWGIAGQREVYRALGLPTAPYVEALSYARNRGCAPRDMSAQALLEYNALLDYVINSLS
;
A
#
# COMPACT_ATOMS: atom_id res chain seq x y z
N ALA A 1 -5.44 6.37 14.52
CA ALA A 1 -6.04 5.14 13.96
C ALA A 1 -7.43 5.35 13.30
N GLY A 2 -7.86 6.59 12.97
CA GLY A 2 -9.25 6.83 12.55
C GLY A 2 -9.53 6.95 11.05
N ASN A 3 -8.51 7.02 10.19
CA ASN A 3 -8.69 7.40 8.77
C ASN A 3 -8.09 6.40 7.76
N ILE A 4 -7.79 5.16 8.18
CA ILE A 4 -7.10 4.17 7.33
C ILE A 4 -7.89 3.83 6.07
N ASP A 5 -9.22 3.77 6.16
CA ASP A 5 -10.09 3.42 5.04
C ASP A 5 -10.03 4.46 3.91
N ASN A 6 -10.09 5.74 4.26
CA ASN A 6 -10.00 6.81 3.27
C ASN A 6 -8.61 6.88 2.63
N VAL A 7 -7.54 6.72 3.42
CA VAL A 7 -6.16 6.70 2.89
C VAL A 7 -5.96 5.52 1.94
N ALA A 8 -6.45 4.33 2.30
CA ALA A 8 -6.37 3.15 1.44
C ALA A 8 -7.17 3.35 0.15
N GLN A 9 -8.38 3.91 0.24
CA GLN A 9 -9.24 4.16 -0.91
C GLN A 9 -8.63 5.15 -1.89
N GLU A 10 -8.07 6.27 -1.41
CA GLU A 10 -7.40 7.26 -2.26
C GLU A 10 -6.17 6.66 -2.96
N ALA A 11 -5.34 5.89 -2.24
CA ALA A 11 -4.16 5.22 -2.78
C ALA A 11 -4.51 4.15 -3.83
N TYR A 12 -5.53 3.32 -3.56
CA TYR A 12 -6.06 2.35 -4.52
C TYR A 12 -6.60 3.06 -5.78
N ASN A 13 -7.37 4.13 -5.61
CA ASN A 13 -7.89 4.89 -6.76
C ASN A 13 -6.76 5.47 -7.62
N ALA A 14 -5.68 5.95 -6.99
CA ALA A 14 -4.51 6.48 -7.70
C ALA A 14 -3.82 5.39 -8.55
N CYS A 15 -3.60 4.19 -8.01
CA CYS A 15 -2.93 3.13 -8.76
C CYS A 15 -3.79 2.63 -9.93
N ILE A 16 -5.10 2.46 -9.74
CA ILE A 16 -6.01 2.05 -10.82
C ILE A 16 -6.14 3.15 -11.88
N LYS A 17 -6.09 4.43 -11.49
CA LYS A 17 -6.07 5.54 -12.44
C LYS A 17 -4.82 5.52 -13.31
N LYS A 18 -3.64 5.23 -12.73
CA LYS A 18 -2.38 5.14 -13.48
C LYS A 18 -2.32 3.90 -14.38
N TYR A 19 -2.84 2.78 -13.89
CA TYR A 19 -2.84 1.49 -14.58
C TYR A 19 -4.26 1.06 -14.95
N SER A 20 -4.92 1.85 -15.80
CA SER A 20 -6.33 1.64 -16.18
C SER A 20 -6.58 0.29 -16.84
N TYR A 21 -5.58 -0.29 -17.53
CA TYR A 21 -5.65 -1.63 -18.14
C TYR A 21 -5.99 -2.73 -17.13
N LEU A 22 -5.76 -2.53 -15.83
CA LEU A 22 -6.11 -3.52 -14.80
C LEU A 22 -7.62 -3.78 -14.72
N ASN A 23 -8.45 -2.91 -15.29
CA ASN A 23 -9.91 -3.10 -15.37
C ASN A 23 -10.34 -3.98 -16.55
N ASP A 24 -9.45 -4.28 -17.49
CA ASP A 24 -9.76 -5.11 -18.66
C ASP A 24 -10.07 -6.54 -18.23
N ALA A 25 -10.89 -7.25 -19.00
CA ALA A 25 -11.33 -8.60 -18.65
C ALA A 25 -10.15 -9.55 -18.34
N GLY A 26 -10.21 -10.23 -17.20
CA GLY A 26 -9.15 -11.16 -16.76
C GLY A 26 -7.98 -10.50 -16.01
N GLN A 27 -7.94 -9.18 -15.92
CA GLN A 27 -6.90 -8.45 -15.18
C GLN A 27 -7.23 -8.30 -13.69
N ALA A 28 -6.21 -7.89 -12.91
CA ALA A 28 -6.22 -7.86 -11.45
C ALA A 28 -7.25 -6.91 -10.80
N ASN A 29 -7.99 -6.12 -11.58
CA ASN A 29 -9.05 -5.22 -11.10
C ASN A 29 -10.36 -5.34 -11.90
N SER A 30 -10.54 -6.43 -12.64
CA SER A 30 -11.62 -6.59 -13.63
C SER A 30 -12.99 -6.92 -13.03
N THR A 31 -13.02 -7.68 -11.93
CA THR A 31 -14.25 -8.09 -11.25
C THR A 31 -14.42 -7.38 -9.91
N GLN A 32 -15.63 -7.32 -9.35
CA GLN A 32 -15.84 -6.74 -8.02
C GLN A 32 -14.99 -7.44 -6.96
N THR A 33 -14.93 -8.77 -6.98
CA THR A 33 -14.08 -9.55 -6.08
C THR A 33 -12.61 -9.17 -6.16
N PHE A 34 -12.10 -8.87 -7.36
CA PHE A 34 -10.71 -8.46 -7.56
C PHE A 34 -10.47 -7.02 -7.08
N LYS A 35 -11.42 -6.12 -7.33
CA LYS A 35 -11.39 -4.75 -6.80
C LYS A 35 -11.33 -4.75 -5.27
N ASP A 36 -12.19 -5.53 -4.62
CA ASP A 36 -12.26 -5.64 -3.17
C ASP A 36 -10.96 -6.21 -2.59
N LYS A 37 -10.37 -7.22 -3.26
CA LYS A 37 -9.07 -7.80 -2.87
C LYS A 37 -7.91 -6.82 -3.05
N CYS A 38 -7.87 -6.08 -4.16
CA CYS A 38 -6.82 -5.10 -4.41
C CYS A 38 -6.86 -3.97 -3.36
N LEU A 39 -8.04 -3.41 -3.08
CA LEU A 39 -8.22 -2.41 -2.03
C LEU A 39 -7.86 -2.97 -0.64
N ARG A 40 -8.27 -4.21 -0.35
CA ARG A 40 -7.89 -4.91 0.89
C ARG A 40 -6.38 -5.01 1.04
N ASP A 41 -5.64 -5.31 -0.01
CA ASP A 41 -4.19 -5.47 0.05
C ASP A 41 -3.48 -4.12 0.28
N VAL A 42 -3.96 -3.03 -0.33
CA VAL A 42 -3.49 -1.67 -0.01
C VAL A 42 -3.73 -1.35 1.48
N LYS A 43 -4.94 -1.63 1.98
CA LYS A 43 -5.28 -1.46 3.40
C LYS A 43 -4.42 -2.36 4.30
N HIS A 44 -4.06 -3.55 3.84
CA HIS A 44 -3.23 -4.49 4.57
C HIS A 44 -1.83 -3.90 4.83
N TYR A 45 -1.18 -3.36 3.81
CA TYR A 45 0.11 -2.69 3.98
C TYR A 45 0.03 -1.49 4.93
N LEU A 46 -0.99 -0.63 4.78
CA LEU A 46 -1.17 0.51 5.70
C LEU A 46 -1.40 0.08 7.15
N ARG A 47 -2.08 -1.05 7.36
CA ARG A 47 -2.27 -1.63 8.70
C ARG A 47 -0.95 -2.15 9.27
N LEU A 48 -0.14 -2.84 8.48
CA LEU A 48 1.16 -3.31 8.93
C LEU A 48 2.12 -2.14 9.21
N ILE A 49 2.09 -1.07 8.41
CA ILE A 49 2.80 0.19 8.69
C ILE A 49 2.35 0.75 10.05
N ASN A 50 1.04 0.76 10.33
CA ASN A 50 0.56 1.19 11.63
C ASN A 50 1.09 0.31 12.78
N TYR A 51 1.16 -1.00 12.60
CA TYR A 51 1.76 -1.90 13.60
C TYR A 51 3.25 -1.61 13.79
N SER A 52 3.99 -1.39 12.71
CA SER A 52 5.40 -1.01 12.76
C SER A 52 5.64 0.32 13.48
N LEU A 53 4.76 1.31 13.29
CA LEU A 53 4.80 2.56 14.05
C LEU A 53 4.56 2.34 15.56
N VAL A 54 3.65 1.42 15.92
CA VAL A 54 3.35 1.11 17.32
C VAL A 54 4.50 0.35 17.99
N VAL A 55 5.11 -0.60 17.26
CA VAL A 55 6.25 -1.40 17.76
C VAL A 55 7.57 -0.62 17.74
N GLY A 56 7.68 0.41 16.90
CA GLY A 56 8.93 1.15 16.69
C GLY A 56 9.96 0.39 15.85
N GLY A 57 9.50 -0.46 14.93
CA GLY A 57 10.37 -1.30 14.09
C GLY A 57 9.64 -1.98 12.94
N THR A 58 10.38 -2.62 12.03
CA THR A 58 9.84 -3.20 10.78
C THR A 58 9.29 -4.63 10.92
N GLY A 59 9.46 -5.28 12.07
CA GLY A 59 9.07 -6.69 12.28
C GLY A 59 7.66 -7.07 11.76
N PRO A 60 6.59 -6.31 12.09
CA PRO A 60 5.25 -6.60 11.55
C PRO A 60 5.15 -6.53 10.02
N LEU A 61 5.90 -5.62 9.37
CA LEU A 61 5.97 -5.54 7.92
C LEU A 61 6.79 -6.70 7.34
N ASP A 62 7.91 -7.03 7.96
CA ASP A 62 8.84 -8.06 7.49
C ASP A 62 8.18 -9.44 7.49
N GLU A 63 7.58 -9.81 8.63
CA GLU A 63 7.07 -11.15 8.85
C GLU A 63 5.71 -11.39 8.20
N TRP A 64 4.83 -10.38 8.15
CA TRP A 64 3.43 -10.56 7.72
C TRP A 64 3.10 -9.89 6.40
N GLY A 65 4.01 -9.07 5.86
CA GLY A 65 3.84 -8.39 4.58
C GLY A 65 4.87 -8.82 3.55
N ILE A 66 6.15 -8.60 3.84
CA ILE A 66 7.26 -8.71 2.89
C ILE A 66 7.65 -10.17 2.63
N ALA A 67 7.69 -11.00 3.67
CA ALA A 67 8.02 -12.42 3.53
C ALA A 67 7.02 -13.13 2.61
N GLY A 68 7.51 -13.64 1.47
CA GLY A 68 6.70 -14.41 0.51
C GLY A 68 5.87 -13.58 -0.48
N GLN A 69 5.88 -12.24 -0.40
CA GLN A 69 5.04 -11.39 -1.25
C GLN A 69 5.34 -11.58 -2.74
N ARG A 70 6.62 -11.69 -3.11
CA ARG A 70 7.05 -11.82 -4.51
C ARG A 70 6.61 -13.14 -5.12
N GLU A 71 6.67 -14.22 -4.35
CA GLU A 71 6.25 -15.56 -4.75
C GLU A 71 4.73 -15.59 -4.98
N VAL A 72 3.95 -15.04 -4.05
CA VAL A 72 2.50 -14.97 -4.14
C VAL A 72 2.07 -14.14 -5.35
N TYR A 73 2.64 -12.94 -5.53
CA TYR A 73 2.27 -12.06 -6.63
C TYR A 73 2.62 -12.66 -7.99
N ARG A 74 3.79 -13.28 -8.11
CA ARG A 74 4.19 -13.99 -9.32
C ARG A 74 3.27 -15.17 -9.63
N ALA A 75 2.92 -15.98 -8.63
CA ALA A 75 2.04 -17.13 -8.81
C ALA A 75 0.62 -16.72 -9.26
N LEU A 76 0.15 -15.54 -8.83
CA LEU A 76 -1.16 -15.00 -9.18
C LEU A 76 -1.12 -14.06 -10.41
N GLY A 77 0.05 -13.85 -11.03
CA GLY A 77 0.20 -12.93 -12.17
C GLY A 77 -0.08 -11.46 -11.82
N LEU A 78 0.11 -11.07 -10.55
CA LEU A 78 -0.14 -9.72 -10.07
C LEU A 78 1.11 -8.85 -10.31
N PRO A 79 1.00 -7.74 -11.09
CA PRO A 79 2.11 -6.82 -11.26
C PRO A 79 2.39 -6.08 -9.94
N THR A 80 3.66 -5.84 -9.62
CA THR A 80 4.06 -5.08 -8.41
C THR A 80 3.95 -3.57 -8.60
N ALA A 81 4.02 -3.07 -9.84
CA ALA A 81 3.99 -1.64 -10.14
C ALA A 81 2.74 -0.90 -9.60
N PRO A 82 1.52 -1.47 -9.62
CA PRO A 82 0.35 -0.84 -8.99
C PRO A 82 0.44 -0.77 -7.46
N TYR A 83 1.07 -1.74 -6.80
CA TYR A 83 1.32 -1.67 -5.36
C TYR A 83 2.29 -0.55 -5.03
N VAL A 84 3.39 -0.47 -5.77
CA VAL A 84 4.37 0.62 -5.66
C VAL A 84 3.71 1.98 -5.88
N GLU A 85 2.84 2.12 -6.88
CA GLU A 85 2.12 3.36 -7.14
C GLU A 85 1.16 3.75 -6.00
N ALA A 86 0.39 2.80 -5.47
CA ALA A 86 -0.53 3.07 -4.36
C ALA A 86 0.23 3.58 -3.13
N LEU A 87 1.35 2.92 -2.79
CA LEU A 87 2.19 3.31 -1.65
C LEU A 87 2.94 4.63 -1.92
N SER A 88 3.40 4.86 -3.15
CA SER A 88 4.05 6.11 -3.55
C SER A 88 3.08 7.29 -3.48
N TYR A 89 1.83 7.09 -3.88
CA TYR A 89 0.78 8.09 -3.70
C TYR A 89 0.58 8.41 -2.22
N ALA A 90 0.41 7.40 -1.37
CA ALA A 90 0.24 7.59 0.07
C ALA A 90 1.43 8.32 0.71
N ARG A 91 2.65 8.05 0.22
CA ARG A 91 3.92 8.67 0.65
C ARG A 91 4.04 10.14 0.27
N ASN A 92 3.53 10.51 -0.90
CA ASN A 92 3.59 11.89 -1.41
C ASN A 92 2.38 12.74 -1.01
N ARG A 93 1.31 12.10 -0.49
CA ARG A 93 0.04 12.75 -0.17
C ARG A 93 0.04 13.52 1.15
N GLY A 94 0.77 13.03 2.15
CA GLY A 94 0.76 13.58 3.51
C GLY A 94 1.51 14.90 3.62
N CYS A 95 0.98 15.86 4.38
CA CYS A 95 1.67 17.11 4.66
C CYS A 95 1.55 17.55 6.13
N ALA A 96 2.61 18.19 6.64
CA ALA A 96 2.66 18.80 7.97
C ALA A 96 2.53 20.33 7.86
N PRO A 97 1.81 21.01 8.77
CA PRO A 97 1.16 20.48 9.98
C PRO A 97 -0.28 19.99 9.77
N ARG A 98 -0.82 20.02 8.55
CA ARG A 98 -2.24 19.74 8.25
C ARG A 98 -2.68 18.35 8.70
N ASP A 99 -1.94 17.31 8.32
CA ASP A 99 -2.35 15.92 8.52
C ASP A 99 -1.76 15.32 9.80
N MET A 100 -0.53 15.74 10.14
CA MET A 100 0.19 15.32 11.35
C MET A 100 1.43 16.22 11.60
N SER A 101 2.15 15.98 12.69
CA SER A 101 3.41 16.69 12.98
C SER A 101 4.52 16.30 11.99
N ALA A 102 5.54 17.16 11.85
CA ALA A 102 6.65 16.91 10.94
C ALA A 102 7.40 15.60 11.27
N GLN A 103 7.64 15.31 12.55
CA GLN A 103 8.28 14.06 12.97
C GLN A 103 7.41 12.84 12.68
N ALA A 104 6.10 12.91 12.96
CA ALA A 104 5.20 11.80 12.67
C ALA A 104 5.12 11.51 11.16
N LEU A 105 5.12 12.56 10.34
CA LEU A 105 5.15 12.42 8.88
C LEU A 105 6.45 11.77 8.41
N LEU A 106 7.60 12.11 9.02
CA LEU A 106 8.89 11.50 8.71
C LEU A 106 8.87 9.98 8.94
N GLU A 107 8.41 9.52 10.10
CA GLU A 107 8.33 8.09 10.44
C GLU A 107 7.36 7.33 9.52
N TYR A 108 6.18 7.91 9.26
CA TYR A 108 5.20 7.34 8.34
C TYR A 108 5.78 7.16 6.93
N ASN A 109 6.48 8.20 6.45
CA ASN A 109 7.11 8.21 5.15
C ASN A 109 8.24 7.19 5.04
N ALA A 110 9.08 7.06 6.08
CA ALA A 110 10.18 6.11 6.10
C ALA A 110 9.68 4.66 5.97
N LEU A 111 8.58 4.30 6.65
CA LEU A 111 8.00 2.95 6.53
C LEU A 111 7.36 2.69 5.17
N LEU A 112 6.75 3.70 4.54
CA LEU A 112 6.26 3.56 3.16
C LEU A 112 7.41 3.33 2.18
N ASP A 113 8.47 4.14 2.29
CA ASP A 113 9.67 4.00 1.46
C ASP A 113 10.32 2.61 1.66
N TYR A 114 10.34 2.10 2.89
CA TYR A 114 10.81 0.74 3.20
C TYR A 114 10.02 -0.34 2.43
N VAL A 115 8.69 -0.28 2.46
CA VAL A 115 7.85 -1.25 1.73
C VAL A 115 8.01 -1.10 0.22
N ILE A 116 8.07 0.13 -0.30
CA ILE A 116 8.29 0.39 -1.73
C ILE A 116 9.60 -0.24 -2.21
N ASN A 117 10.68 -0.09 -1.44
CA ASN A 117 11.97 -0.70 -1.75
C ASN A 117 11.91 -2.24 -1.74
N SER A 118 11.08 -2.84 -0.88
CA SER A 118 10.90 -4.30 -0.85
C SER A 118 10.16 -4.88 -2.08
N LEU A 119 9.37 -4.04 -2.76
CA LEU A 119 8.57 -4.38 -3.94
C LEU A 119 9.28 -4.06 -5.27
N SER A 120 10.37 -3.30 -5.20
CA SER A 120 11.20 -2.90 -6.34
C SER A 120 12.26 -3.96 -6.68
#